data_AF-A0A2K3JQ14-F1
#
_entry.id   AF-A0A2K3JQ14-F1
#
_cell.length_a   1.000
_cell.length_b   1.000
_cell.length_c   1.000
_cell.angle_alpha   90.00
_cell.angle_beta   90.00
_cell.angle_gamma   90.00
#
_symmetry.space_group_name_H-M   'P 1'
#
loop_
_entity.id
_entity.type
_entity.pdbx_description
1 polymer ?
#
loop_
_entity_poly.entity_id
_entity_poly.type
_entity_poly.pdbx_seq_one_letter_code
_entity_poly.pdbx_strand_id
1 'polypeptide(L)'
;MPNLWKIHRDPSVWSDPLEFKPERFLTTHKDVDVRGQDFELLPFGSGRRMCAGMSLGLRMLHYILANFLHSFEILNPSPESIDVTEVLEFTSTKATPLEILVKPYLSLECYETM
;
A
#
# COMPACT_ATOMS: atom_id res chain seq x y z
N MET A 1 1.41 19.98 -12.29
CA MET A 1 1.05 18.74 -11.59
C MET A 1 2.10 18.53 -10.51
N PRO A 2 1.73 18.39 -9.22
CA PRO A 2 2.71 18.19 -8.17
C PRO A 2 3.45 16.86 -8.38
N ASN A 3 4.76 16.83 -8.14
CA ASN A 3 5.56 15.61 -8.22
C ASN A 3 5.42 14.84 -6.90
N LEU A 4 4.29 14.15 -6.73
CA LEU A 4 3.98 13.39 -5.51
C LEU A 4 5.00 12.28 -5.25
N TRP A 5 5.50 11.62 -6.31
CA TRP A 5 6.52 10.58 -6.20
C TRP A 5 7.77 11.09 -5.48
N LYS A 6 8.23 12.31 -5.83
CA LYS A 6 9.40 12.93 -5.19
C LYS A 6 9.10 13.36 -3.75
N ILE A 7 7.92 13.90 -3.48
CA ILE A 7 7.52 14.34 -2.13
C ILE A 7 7.45 13.13 -1.18
N HIS A 8 6.82 12.02 -1.60
CA HIS A 8 6.66 10.82 -0.78
C HIS A 8 7.98 10.05 -0.57
N ARG A 9 9.06 10.45 -1.24
CA ARG A 9 10.39 9.84 -1.15
C ARG A 9 11.49 10.84 -0.81
N ASP A 10 11.13 12.02 -0.32
CA ASP A 10 12.11 13.03 0.06
C ASP A 10 12.89 12.57 1.31
N PRO A 11 14.22 12.34 1.21
CA PRO A 11 15.02 11.86 2.33
C PRO A 11 15.16 12.89 3.47
N SER A 12 14.81 14.16 3.24
CA SER A 12 14.78 15.17 4.30
C SER A 12 13.57 15.04 5.23
N VAL A 13 12.52 14.34 4.77
CA VAL A 13 11.29 14.09 5.53
C VAL A 13 11.23 12.63 5.96
N TRP A 14 11.50 11.71 5.03
CA TRP A 14 11.36 10.27 5.24
C TRP A 14 12.73 9.62 5.42
N SER A 15 13.02 9.09 6.62
CA SER A 15 14.17 8.21 6.82
C SER A 15 14.01 6.93 5.99
N ASP A 16 15.05 6.45 5.30
CA ASP A 16 14.99 5.26 4.44
C ASP A 16 13.78 5.30 3.45
N PRO A 17 13.68 6.32 2.58
CA PRO A 17 12.47 6.62 1.81
C PRO A 17 12.11 5.55 0.76
N LEU A 18 13.06 4.69 0.42
CA LEU A 18 12.88 3.61 -0.57
C LEU A 18 12.58 2.26 0.10
N GLU A 19 12.60 2.17 1.43
CA GLU A 19 12.27 0.95 2.17
C GLU A 19 10.79 0.87 2.51
N PHE A 20 10.18 -0.29 2.31
CA PHE A 20 8.84 -0.58 2.80
C PHE A 20 8.86 -0.79 4.32
N LYS A 21 8.54 0.27 5.07
CA LYS A 21 8.63 0.30 6.54
C LYS A 21 7.34 0.87 7.17
N PRO A 22 6.27 0.06 7.30
CA PRO A 22 5.00 0.50 7.87
C PRO A 22 5.12 1.04 9.31
N GLU A 23 6.08 0.54 10.08
CA GLU A 23 6.30 0.88 11.50
C GLU A 23 6.60 2.36 11.72
N ARG A 24 7.03 3.10 10.68
CA ARG A 24 7.21 4.56 10.78
C ARG A 24 5.92 5.28 11.16
N PHE A 25 4.78 4.79 10.71
CA PHE A 25 3.45 5.34 11.02
C PHE A 25 2.96 4.92 12.41
N LEU A 26 3.73 4.13 13.15
CA LEU A 26 3.49 3.80 14.56
C LEU A 26 4.49 4.50 15.49
N THR A 27 5.52 5.15 14.94
CA THR A 27 6.66 5.69 15.69
C THR A 27 6.96 7.13 15.30
N THR A 28 7.86 7.36 14.34
CA THR A 28 8.39 8.68 13.97
C THR A 28 7.37 9.57 13.26
N HIS A 29 6.37 8.98 12.60
CA HIS A 29 5.35 9.67 11.80
C HIS A 29 3.93 9.25 12.23
N LYS A 30 3.74 9.00 13.53
CA LYS A 30 2.45 8.51 14.09
C LYS A 30 1.26 9.46 13.86
N ASP A 31 1.53 10.75 13.70
CA ASP A 31 0.51 11.79 13.58
C ASP A 31 0.24 12.16 12.11
N VAL A 32 1.03 11.62 11.15
CA VAL A 32 0.84 11.85 9.72
C VAL A 32 -0.34 11.04 9.21
N ASP A 33 -1.26 11.69 8.49
CA ASP A 33 -2.42 11.06 7.87
C ASP A 33 -2.51 11.31 6.36
N VAL A 34 -3.51 10.67 5.73
CA VAL A 34 -3.74 10.74 4.28
C VAL A 34 -4.90 11.68 3.91
N ARG A 35 -5.44 12.44 4.87
CA ARG A 35 -6.59 13.35 4.72
C ARG A 35 -6.19 14.71 4.14
N GLY A 36 -4.96 14.82 3.64
CA GLY A 36 -4.45 15.97 2.90
C GLY A 36 -4.15 17.20 3.75
N GLN A 37 -3.94 17.03 5.05
CA GLN A 37 -3.39 18.08 5.92
C GLN A 37 -1.86 17.97 6.04
N ASP A 38 -1.32 16.75 5.94
CA ASP A 38 0.12 16.49 5.97
C ASP A 38 0.68 16.43 4.54
N PHE A 39 1.42 17.47 4.15
CA PHE A 39 1.84 17.68 2.76
C PHE A 39 2.96 16.74 2.30
N GLU A 40 3.64 16.09 3.25
CA GLU A 40 4.57 15.00 3.00
C GLU A 40 3.90 13.72 2.47
N LEU A 41 2.61 13.52 2.73
CA LEU A 41 1.85 12.32 2.35
C LEU A 41 0.48 12.65 1.76
N LEU A 42 0.42 12.71 0.43
CA LEU A 42 -0.77 13.16 -0.32
C LEU A 42 -1.28 12.13 -1.36
N PRO A 43 -1.54 10.85 -0.99
CA PRO A 43 -1.98 9.83 -1.95
C PRO A 43 -3.37 10.13 -2.56
N PHE A 44 -4.21 10.90 -1.86
CA PHE A 44 -5.53 11.33 -2.33
C PHE A 44 -5.58 12.82 -2.73
N GLY A 45 -4.43 13.49 -2.78
CA GLY A 45 -4.33 14.94 -3.00
C GLY A 45 -4.78 15.76 -1.78
N SER A 46 -4.99 17.06 -1.99
CA SER A 46 -5.42 18.01 -0.95
C SER A 46 -6.33 19.11 -1.52
N GLY A 47 -7.06 19.79 -0.63
CA GLY A 47 -7.90 20.94 -0.94
C GLY A 47 -9.11 20.61 -1.83
N ARG A 48 -9.54 21.60 -2.62
CA ARG A 48 -10.79 21.54 -3.43
C ARG A 48 -10.82 20.44 -4.49
N ARG A 49 -9.67 19.87 -4.83
CA ARG A 49 -9.51 18.84 -5.88
C ARG A 49 -9.01 17.51 -5.31
N MET A 50 -9.12 17.32 -4.00
CA MET A 50 -8.87 16.03 -3.36
C MET A 50 -9.80 14.96 -3.93
N CYS A 51 -9.32 13.72 -3.97
CA CYS A 51 -10.07 12.56 -4.44
C CYS A 51 -11.37 12.39 -3.64
N ALA A 52 -12.51 12.55 -4.32
CA ALA A 52 -13.83 12.33 -3.72
C ALA A 52 -14.05 10.87 -3.26
N GLY A 53 -13.25 9.93 -3.77
CA GLY A 53 -13.31 8.50 -3.44
C GLY A 53 -12.45 8.08 -2.25
N MET A 54 -11.75 8.98 -1.55
CA MET A 54 -10.82 8.65 -0.47
C MET A 54 -11.41 7.71 0.58
N SER A 55 -12.58 8.06 1.13
CA SER A 55 -13.22 7.27 2.19
C SER A 55 -13.59 5.86 1.75
N LEU A 56 -14.06 5.71 0.50
CA LEU A 56 -14.38 4.41 -0.08
C LEU A 56 -13.10 3.59 -0.30
N GLY A 57 -12.08 4.22 -0.89
CA GLY A 57 -10.79 3.58 -1.15
C GLY A 57 -10.15 3.01 0.12
N LEU A 58 -10.08 3.81 1.19
CA LEU A 58 -9.53 3.36 2.48
C LEU A 58 -10.33 2.21 3.08
N ARG A 59 -11.66 2.28 3.04
CA ARG A 59 -12.52 1.22 3.58
C ARG A 59 -12.37 -0.09 2.80
N MET A 60 -12.34 0.00 1.48
CA MET A 60 -12.13 -1.16 0.61
C MET A 60 -10.75 -1.77 0.79
N LEU A 61 -9.70 -0.96 0.86
CA LEU A 61 -8.33 -1.43 1.09
C LEU A 61 -8.20 -2.19 2.39
N HIS A 62 -8.69 -1.63 3.51
CA HIS A 62 -8.65 -2.33 4.79
C HIS A 62 -9.47 -3.62 4.77
N TYR A 63 -10.66 -3.60 4.19
CA TYR A 63 -11.51 -4.79 4.10
C TYR A 63 -10.87 -5.90 3.27
N ILE A 64 -10.39 -5.59 2.06
CA ILE A 64 -9.76 -6.56 1.17
C ILE A 64 -8.48 -7.11 1.81
N LEU A 65 -7.61 -6.23 2.32
CA LEU A 65 -6.33 -6.66 2.89
C LEU A 65 -6.51 -7.51 4.15
N ALA A 66 -7.43 -7.12 5.04
CA ALA A 66 -7.71 -7.90 6.25
C ALA A 66 -8.23 -9.30 5.91
N ASN A 67 -9.20 -9.41 4.98
CA ASN A 67 -9.72 -10.71 4.55
C ASN A 67 -8.65 -11.53 3.83
N PHE A 68 -7.85 -10.90 2.96
CA PHE A 68 -6.83 -11.61 2.19
C PHE A 68 -5.73 -12.18 3.08
N LEU A 69 -5.20 -11.37 4.01
CA LEU A 69 -4.17 -11.80 4.96
C LEU A 69 -4.70 -12.78 6.02
N HIS A 70 -5.97 -12.67 6.40
CA HIS A 70 -6.59 -13.60 7.33
C HIS A 70 -6.84 -14.97 6.68
N SER A 71 -7.23 -14.99 5.41
CA SER A 71 -7.64 -16.20 4.71
C SER A 71 -6.49 -16.93 4.01
N PHE A 72 -5.41 -16.25 3.63
CA PHE A 72 -4.38 -16.84 2.80
C PHE A 72 -2.97 -16.60 3.32
N GLU A 73 -2.15 -17.64 3.27
CA GLU A 73 -0.69 -17.48 3.27
C GLU A 73 -0.23 -17.18 1.84
N ILE A 74 0.54 -16.12 1.69
CA ILE A 74 1.06 -15.63 0.40
C ILE A 74 2.48 -16.16 0.22
N LEU A 75 2.72 -16.85 -0.87
CA LEU A 75 3.99 -17.49 -1.20
C LEU A 75 4.52 -16.97 -2.54
N ASN A 76 5.84 -16.86 -2.62
CA ASN A 76 6.52 -16.58 -3.88
C ASN A 76 6.59 -17.88 -4.73
N PRO A 77 6.15 -17.87 -6.00
CA PRO A 77 6.28 -19.04 -6.88
C PRO A 77 7.73 -19.42 -7.19
N SER A 78 8.67 -18.47 -7.02
CA SER A 78 10.10 -18.67 -7.29
C SER A 78 10.94 -18.43 -6.02
N PRO A 79 12.11 -19.07 -5.86
CA PRO A 79 13.08 -18.69 -4.83
C PRO A 79 13.75 -17.33 -5.10
N GLU A 80 13.61 -16.77 -6.30
CA GLU A 80 14.19 -15.49 -6.68
C GLU A 80 13.45 -14.31 -6.04
N SER A 81 14.15 -13.20 -5.83
CA SER A 81 13.53 -11.96 -5.34
C SER A 81 12.51 -11.43 -6.35
N ILE A 82 11.36 -11.00 -5.85
CA ILE A 82 10.32 -10.36 -6.66
C ILE A 82 10.86 -9.04 -7.21
N ASP A 83 10.84 -8.88 -8.53
CA ASP A 83 11.09 -7.59 -9.17
C ASP A 83 10.03 -6.58 -8.69
N VAL A 84 10.44 -5.44 -8.16
CA VAL A 84 9.54 -4.36 -7.68
C VAL A 84 9.71 -3.07 -8.49
N THR A 85 10.33 -3.16 -9.67
CA THR A 85 10.52 -2.02 -10.56
C THR A 85 9.19 -1.34 -10.88
N GLU A 86 9.16 -0.01 -10.73
CA GLU A 86 8.00 0.84 -10.95
C GLU A 86 8.01 1.44 -12.37
N VAL A 87 6.85 1.49 -13.01
CA VAL A 87 6.60 2.29 -14.21
C VAL A 87 5.70 3.45 -13.81
N LEU A 88 6.20 4.67 -14.03
CA LEU A 88 5.50 5.91 -13.67
C LEU A 88 4.80 6.48 -14.90
N GLU A 89 3.50 6.25 -15.01
CA GLU A 89 2.63 6.85 -16.03
C GLU A 89 1.59 7.76 -15.36
N PHE A 90 0.30 7.54 -15.64
CA PHE A 90 -0.80 8.19 -14.93
C PHE A 90 -0.96 7.63 -13.50
N THR A 91 -0.62 6.36 -13.32
CA THR A 91 -0.54 5.66 -12.04
C THR A 91 0.83 5.01 -11.88
N SER A 92 1.29 4.86 -10.65
CA SER A 92 2.45 4.04 -10.30
C SER A 92 2.04 2.57 -10.36
N THR A 93 2.60 1.82 -11.31
CA THR A 93 2.34 0.38 -11.47
C THR A 93 3.65 -0.40 -11.50
N LYS A 94 3.58 -1.71 -11.25
CA LYS A 94 4.72 -2.59 -11.43
C LYS A 94 5.06 -2.73 -12.93
N ALA A 95 6.35 -2.71 -13.26
CA ALA A 95 6.87 -2.95 -14.61
C ALA A 95 6.51 -4.35 -15.13
N THR A 96 6.57 -5.33 -14.24
CA THR A 96 6.28 -6.74 -14.48
C THR A 96 5.05 -7.15 -13.66
N PRO A 97 4.09 -7.90 -14.22
CA PRO A 97 2.98 -8.45 -13.44
C PRO A 97 3.49 -9.25 -12.23
N LEU A 98 2.84 -9.08 -11.08
CA LEU A 98 3.17 -9.85 -9.88
C LEU A 98 2.47 -11.21 -9.93
N GLU A 99 3.25 -12.28 -9.91
CA GLU A 99 2.74 -13.64 -9.73
C GLU A 99 2.96 -14.08 -8.27
N ILE A 100 1.90 -14.61 -7.65
CA ILE A 100 1.93 -15.14 -6.30
C ILE A 100 1.21 -16.48 -6.24
N LEU A 101 1.62 -17.33 -5.32
CA LEU A 101 0.85 -18.49 -4.89
C LEU A 101 0.12 -18.13 -3.61
N VAL A 102 -1.13 -18.55 -3.50
CA VAL A 102 -1.92 -18.41 -2.28
C VAL A 102 -2.36 -19.79 -1.83
N LYS A 103 -2.22 -20.05 -0.53
CA LYS A 103 -2.79 -21.24 0.12
C LYS A 103 -3.70 -20.82 1.27
N PRO A 104 -4.82 -21.52 1.50
CA PRO A 104 -5.66 -21.26 2.67
C PRO A 104 -4.82 -21.28 3.95
N TYR A 105 -5.01 -20.27 4.80
CA TYR A 105 -4.31 -20.17 6.08
C TYR A 105 -4.91 -21.11 7.12
N LEU A 106 -6.24 -21.25 7.12
CA LEU A 106 -6.99 -22.16 7.98
C LEU A 106 -7.34 -23.46 7.24
N SER A 107 -7.83 -24.46 7.97
CA SER A 107 -8.40 -25.67 7.34
C SER A 107 -9.63 -25.30 6.51
N LEU A 108 -9.88 -26.05 5.44
CA LEU A 108 -11.02 -25.83 4.54
C LEU A 108 -12.38 -25.81 5.26
N GLU A 109 -12.52 -26.63 6.30
CA GLU A 109 -13.71 -26.71 7.16
C GLU A 109 -14.06 -25.37 7.83
N CYS A 110 -13.07 -24.52 8.13
CA CYS A 110 -13.30 -23.20 8.72
C CYS A 110 -13.93 -22.21 7.72
N TYR A 111 -13.84 -22.47 6.41
CA TYR A 111 -14.45 -21.62 5.37
C TYR A 111 -15.83 -22.09 4.92
N GLU A 112 -16.20 -23.35 5.22
CA GLU A 112 -17.54 -23.88 4.90
C GLU A 112 -18.64 -23.36 5.84
N THR A 113 -18.24 -22.76 6.97
CA THR A 113 -19.15 -22.30 8.03
C THR A 113 -19.26 -20.77 8.14
N MET A 114 -18.56 -20.02 7.28
CA MET A 114 -18.73 -18.57 7.10
C MET A 114 -19.85 -18.26 6.10
#